data_AF-A0AAV8UI20-F1
#
_entry.id   AF-A0AAV8UI20-F1
#
_cell.length_a   1.000
_cell.length_b   1.000
_cell.length_c   1.000
_cell.angle_alpha   90.00
_cell.angle_beta   90.00
_cell.angle_gamma   90.00
#
_symmetry.space_group_name_H-M   'P 1'
#
loop_
_entity.id
_entity.type
_entity.pdbx_description
1 polymer ?
#
loop_
_entity_poly.entity_id
_entity_poly.type
_entity_poly.pdbx_seq_one_letter_code
_entity_poly.pdbx_strand_id
1 'polypeptide(L)' 'MGALLIGSIIFAGLTVVSYFLISVIFRNDKDNQALGQLCVLMAAACMYIMWATCFLHQLHPIIRPEKSV' A
#
# COMPACT_ATOMS: atom_id res chain seq x y z
N MET A 1 12.18 5.46 12.20
CA MET A 1 11.09 4.51 12.53
C MET A 1 9.70 5.13 12.46
N GLY A 2 9.48 6.35 12.98
CA GLY A 2 8.16 7.01 12.96
C GLY A 2 7.51 7.11 11.58
N ALA A 3 8.25 7.52 10.55
CA ALA A 3 7.72 7.64 9.18
C ALA A 3 7.24 6.30 8.58
N LEU A 4 7.91 5.19 8.91
CA LEU A 4 7.50 3.87 8.48
C LEU A 4 6.16 3.49 9.12
N LEU A 5 6.03 3.69 10.44
CA LEU A 5 4.78 3.41 11.17
C LEU A 5 3.61 4.26 10.66
N ILE A 6 3.82 5.56 10.47
CA ILE A 6 2.79 6.48 9.96
C ILE A 6 2.35 6.06 8.55
N GLY A 7 3.31 5.77 7.66
CA GLY A 7 3.01 5.32 6.30
C GLY A 7 2.26 3.99 6.27
N SER A 8 2.64 3.03 7.11
CA SER A 8 1.92 1.75 7.25
C SER A 8 0.48 1.93 7.74
N ILE A 9 0.25 2.81 8.70
CA ILE A 9 -1.10 3.10 9.22
C ILE A 9 -1.98 3.72 8.12
N ILE A 10 -1.44 4.67 7.36
CA ILE A 10 -2.16 5.31 6.25
C ILE A 10 -2.53 4.28 5.18
N PHE A 11 -1.57 3.45 4.76
CA PHE A 11 -1.82 2.39 3.77
C PHE A 11 -2.85 1.37 4.26
N ALA A 12 -2.76 0.94 5.52
CA ALA A 12 -3.72 0.03 6.11
C ALA A 12 -5.12 0.65 6.17
N GLY A 13 -5.23 1.91 6.61
CA GLY A 13 -6.50 2.64 6.66
C GLY A 13 -7.14 2.78 5.28
N LEU A 14 -6.37 3.19 4.27
CA LEU A 14 -6.86 3.29 2.89
C LEU A 14 -7.32 1.94 2.34
N THR A 15 -6.57 0.86 2.60
CA THR A 15 -6.93 -0.49 2.15
C THR A 15 -8.27 -0.93 2.73
N VAL A 16 -8.48 -0.70 4.03
CA VAL A 16 -9.74 -1.05 4.71
C VAL A 16 -10.90 -0.21 4.15
N VAL A 17 -10.72 1.10 3.98
CA VAL A 17 -11.74 1.98 3.40
C VAL A 17 -12.11 1.54 1.98
N SER A 18 -11.12 1.25 1.13
CA SER A 18 -11.35 0.76 -0.25
C SER A 18 -12.07 -0.58 -0.27
N TYR A 19 -11.74 -1.50 0.64
CA TYR A 19 -12.42 -2.80 0.76
C TYR A 19 -13.92 -2.63 1.08
N PHE A 20 -14.26 -1.74 2.02
CA PHE A 20 -15.66 -1.44 2.33
C PHE A 20 -16.36 -0.67 1.22
N LEU A 21 -15.68 0.23 0.50
CA LEU A 21 -16.25 0.93 -0.65
C LEU A 21 -16.68 -0.04 -1.76
N ILE A 22 -15.82 -1.01 -2.12
CA ILE A 22 -16.19 -2.06 -3.10
C ILE A 22 -17.41 -2.85 -2.60
N SER A 23 -17.47 -3.13 -1.30
CA SER A 23 -18.59 -3.85 -0.69
C SER A 23 -19.91 -3.08 -0.77
N VAL A 24 -19.86 -1.75 -0.73
CA VAL A 24 -21.04 -0.88 -0.91
C VAL A 24 -21.45 -0.78 -2.37
N ILE A 25 -20.49 -0.64 -3.28
CA ILE A 25 -20.73 -0.49 -4.73
C ILE A 25 -21.34 -1.77 -5.33
N PHE A 26 -20.77 -2.94 -5.01
CA PHE A 26 -21.20 -4.23 -5.55
C PHE A 26 -22.14 -5.00 -4.62
N ARG A 27 -22.89 -4.30 -3.76
CA ARG A 27 -23.72 -4.93 -2.71
C ARG A 27 -24.73 -5.97 -3.23
N ASN A 28 -25.24 -5.77 -4.45
CA ASN A 28 -26.24 -6.66 -5.06
C ASN A 28 -25.60 -7.76 -5.93
N ASP A 29 -24.30 -7.69 -6.21
CA ASP A 29 -23.57 -8.58 -7.10
C ASP A 29 -22.36 -9.18 -6.36
N LYS A 30 -22.60 -10.34 -5.75
CA LYS A 30 -21.64 -10.98 -4.83
C LYS A 30 -20.37 -11.47 -5.54
N ASP A 31 -20.46 -11.85 -6.81
CA ASP A 31 -19.31 -12.34 -7.57
C ASP A 31 -18.35 -11.18 -7.88
N ASN A 32 -18.90 -10.07 -8.37
CA ASN A 32 -18.12 -8.86 -8.63
C ASN A 32 -17.60 -8.21 -7.33
N GLN A 33 -18.36 -8.33 -6.24
CA GLN A 33 -17.90 -7.89 -4.92
C GLN A 33 -16.67 -8.67 -4.45
N ALA A 34 -16.71 -10.00 -4.48
CA ALA A 34 -15.59 -10.84 -4.04
C ALA A 34 -14.35 -10.61 -4.92
N LEU A 35 -14.53 -10.53 -6.24
CA LEU A 35 -13.45 -10.22 -7.17
C LEU A 35 -12.84 -8.84 -6.89
N GLY A 36 -13.67 -7.81 -6.73
CA GLY A 36 -13.22 -6.45 -6.45
C GLY A 36 -12.46 -6.35 -5.12
N GLN A 37 -12.94 -7.05 -4.08
CA GLN A 37 -12.29 -7.10 -2.76
C GLN A 37 -10.90 -7.74 -2.85
N LEU A 38 -10.76 -8.84 -3.59
CA LEU A 38 -9.48 -9.52 -3.80
C LEU A 38 -8.51 -8.65 -4.63
N CYS A 39 -9.00 -7.99 -5.68
CA CYS A 39 -8.21 -7.05 -6.47
C CYS A 39 -7.67 -5.90 -5.62
N VAL A 40 -8.50 -5.30 -4.76
CA VAL A 40 -8.07 -4.24 -3.84
C VAL A 40 -7.00 -4.71 -2.87
N LEU A 41 -7.19 -5.88 -2.24
CA LEU A 41 -6.20 -6.46 -1.32
C LEU A 41 -4.87 -6.74 -2.01
N MET A 42 -4.90 -7.35 -3.20
CA MET A 42 -3.70 -7.65 -3.96
C MET A 42 -2.96 -6.39 -4.40
N ALA A 43 -3.67 -5.41 -4.96
CA ALA A 43 -3.07 -4.15 -5.39
C ALA A 43 -2.45 -3.39 -4.20
N ALA A 44 -3.17 -3.31 -3.07
CA ALA A 44 -2.68 -2.66 -1.86
C ALA A 44 -1.40 -3.33 -1.33
N ALA A 45 -1.34 -4.67 -1.30
CA ALA A 45 -0.16 -5.41 -0.88
C ALA A 45 1.06 -5.10 -1.78
N CYS A 46 0.89 -5.15 -3.10
CA CYS A 46 1.96 -4.84 -4.05
C CYS A 46 2.49 -3.41 -3.90
N MET A 47 1.60 -2.42 -3.82
CA MET A 47 1.96 -1.01 -3.65
C MET A 47 2.68 -0.78 -2.31
N TYR A 48 2.21 -1.39 -1.23
CA TYR A 48 2.83 -1.28 0.08
C TYR A 48 4.24 -1.89 0.12
N ILE A 49 4.43 -3.08 -0.45
CA ILE A 49 5.75 -3.74 -0.52
C ILE A 49 6.74 -2.88 -1.30
N MET A 50 6.35 -2.34 -2.47
CA MET A 50 7.20 -1.44 -3.24
C MET A 50 7.60 -0.20 -2.44
N TRP A 51 6.64 0.47 -1.79
CA TRP A 51 6.93 1.65 -0.97
C TRP A 51 7.83 1.32 0.23
N ALA A 52 7.50 0.27 0.98
CA ALA A 52 8.22 -0.13 2.19
C ALA A 52 9.67 -0.50 1.86
N THR A 53 9.90 -1.23 0.78
CA THR A 53 11.25 -1.61 0.34
C THR A 53 12.06 -0.39 -0.10
N CYS A 54 11.51 0.51 -0.92
CA CYS A 54 12.19 1.76 -1.29
C CYS A 54 12.61 2.58 -0.06
N PHE A 55 11.72 2.69 0.94
CA PHE A 55 12.00 3.42 2.18
C PHE A 55 13.10 2.73 3.00
N LEU A 56 13.04 1.41 3.15
CA LEU A 56 14.03 0.63 3.91
C LEU A 56 15.44 0.74 3.30
N HIS A 57 15.56 0.75 1.97
CA HIS A 57 16.85 0.91 1.30
C HIS A 57 17.51 2.26 1.57
N GLN A 58 16.72 3.31 1.83
CA GLN A 58 17.23 4.66 2.10
C GLN A 58 17.43 4.95 3.59
N LEU A 59 16.99 4.07 4.48
CA LEU A 59 17.01 4.34 5.93
C LEU A 59 18.44 4.39 6.50
N HIS A 60 19.33 3.51 6.01
CA HIS A 60 20.75 3.47 6.41
C HIS A 60 21.62 3.25 5.16
N PRO A 61 21.84 4.29 4.34
CA PRO A 61 22.56 4.14 3.08
C PRO A 61 24.05 3.93 3.33
N ILE A 62 24.63 2.93 2.67
CA ILE A 62 26.07 2.64 2.71
C ILE A 62 26.81 3.57 1.75
N ILE A 63 26.21 3.86 0.60
CA ILE A 63 26.76 4.71 -0.45
C ILE A 63 26.10 6.08 -0.36
N ARG A 64 26.91 7.15 -0.41
CA ARG A 64 26.44 8.54 -0.49
C ARG A 64 26.54 9.02 -1.95
N PRO A 65 25.67 9.94 -2.38
CA PRO A 65 25.75 10.47 -3.74
C PRO A 65 27.04 11.27 -3.92
N GLU A 66 27.82 10.91 -4.92
CA GLU A 66 28.94 11.72 -5.41
C GLU A 66 28.44 12.65 -6.52
N LYS A 67 28.75 13.93 -6.39
CA LYS A 67 28.47 14.93 -7.41
C LYS A 67 29.77 15.21 -8.17
N SER A 68 29.78 15.02 -9.48
CA SER A 68 30.84 15.59 -10.32
C SER A 68 30.61 17.09 -10.42
N VAL A 69 31.48 17.88 -9.80
CA VAL A 69 31.62 19.30 -10.13
C VAL A 69 32.47 19.41 -11.39
#